data_AF-A0A2D9JKC1-F1
#
_entry.id   AF-A0A2D9JKC1-F1
#
_cell.length_a   1.000
_cell.length_b   1.000
_cell.length_c   1.000
_cell.angle_alpha   90.00
_cell.angle_beta   90.00
_cell.angle_gamma   90.00
#
_symmetry.space_group_name_H-M   'P 1'
#
loop_
_entity.id
_entity.type
_entity.pdbx_description
1 polymer ?
#
loop_
_entity_poly.entity_id
_entity_poly.type
_entity_poly.pdbx_seq_one_letter_code
_entity_poly.pdbx_strand_id
1 'polypeptide(L)' 'SDMETSMLDFAAEVRDNSRLACQIDVVAELDGLVVQMPESQH' A
#
# COMPACT_ATOMS: atom_id res chain seq x y z
N SER A 1 -4.82 -4.22 -8.87
CA SER A 1 -5.30 -5.50 -9.44
C SER A 1 -6.44 -6.01 -8.58
N ASP A 2 -7.31 -6.88 -9.06
CA ASP A 2 -8.41 -7.42 -8.24
C ASP A 2 -7.91 -8.15 -6.97
N MET A 3 -6.69 -8.72 -7.03
CA MET A 3 -6.03 -9.33 -5.88
C MET A 3 -5.59 -8.32 -4.82
N GLU A 4 -5.03 -7.18 -5.23
CA GLU A 4 -4.62 -6.13 -4.29
C GLU A 4 -5.84 -5.53 -3.58
N THR A 5 -6.91 -5.22 -4.32
CA THR A 5 -8.14 -4.67 -3.74
C THR A 5 -8.75 -5.63 -2.73
N SER A 6 -8.87 -6.92 -3.08
CA SER A 6 -9.42 -7.92 -2.15
C SER A 6 -8.58 -8.13 -0.90
N MET A 7 -7.25 -7.97 -0.96
CA MET A 7 -6.41 -7.98 0.24
C MET A 7 -6.56 -6.70 1.07
N LEU A 8 -6.67 -5.54 0.42
CA LEU A 8 -6.90 -4.26 1.08
C LEU A 8 -8.26 -4.23 1.79
N ASP A 9 -9.29 -4.91 1.29
CA ASP A 9 -10.61 -5.01 1.95
C ASP A 9 -10.54 -5.57 3.39
N PHE A 10 -9.46 -6.27 3.76
CA PHE A 10 -9.24 -6.77 5.12
C PHE A 10 -8.50 -5.79 6.04
N ALA A 11 -7.93 -4.71 5.50
CA ALA A 11 -7.19 -3.72 6.28
C ALA A 11 -8.15 -2.72 6.96
N ALA A 12 -7.90 -2.41 8.23
CA ALA A 12 -8.79 -1.58 9.04
C ALA A 12 -8.87 -0.11 8.59
N GLU A 13 -7.83 0.41 7.93
CA GLU A 13 -7.69 1.83 7.56
C GLU A 13 -7.26 2.02 6.10
N VAL A 14 -8.04 1.49 5.16
CA VAL A 14 -7.83 1.77 3.73
C VAL A 14 -8.21 3.22 3.41
N ARG A 15 -7.31 3.91 2.71
CA ARG A 15 -7.51 5.24 2.13
C ARG A 15 -7.37 5.13 0.61
N ASP A 16 -7.80 6.16 -0.11
CA ASP A 16 -7.74 6.19 -1.59
C ASP A 16 -6.32 6.00 -2.15
N ASN A 17 -5.29 6.33 -1.36
CA ASN A 17 -3.88 6.15 -1.72
C ASN A 17 -3.22 4.91 -1.08
N SER A 18 -3.98 4.06 -0.38
CA SER A 18 -3.45 2.83 0.22
C SER A 18 -3.07 1.82 -0.87
N ARG A 19 -1.91 1.19 -0.71
CA ARG A 19 -1.35 0.18 -1.60
C ARG A 19 -0.65 -0.90 -0.78
N LEU A 20 -0.56 -2.12 -1.30
CA LEU A 20 0.29 -3.14 -0.70
C LEU A 20 1.75 -2.86 -1.06
N ALA A 21 2.58 -2.57 -0.06
CA ALA A 21 3.98 -2.20 -0.29
C ALA A 21 4.78 -3.27 -1.06
N CYS A 22 4.47 -4.56 -0.87
CA CYS A 22 5.11 -5.65 -1.60
C CYS A 22 4.76 -5.72 -3.09
N GLN A 23 3.75 -4.96 -3.54
CA GLN A 23 3.35 -4.83 -4.95
C GLN A 23 3.91 -3.56 -5.61
N ILE A 24 4.70 -2.76 -4.88
CA ILE A 24 5.35 -1.56 -5.41
C ILE A 24 6.78 -1.91 -5.79
N ASP A 25 7.06 -1.97 -7.09
CA ASP A 25 8.43 -2.12 -7.58
C ASP A 25 9.20 -0.81 -7.38
N VAL A 26 10.34 -0.88 -6.70
CA VAL A 26 11.21 0.27 -6.47
C VAL A 26 12.00 0.57 -7.74
N VAL A 27 11.66 1.70 -8.37
CA VAL A 27 12.30 2.21 -9.60
C VAL A 27 12.90 3.59 -9.37
N ALA A 28 13.75 4.06 -10.30
CA ALA A 28 14.47 5.32 -10.15
C ALA A 28 13.53 6.54 -10.02
N GLU A 29 12.36 6.50 -10.65
CA GLU A 29 11.32 7.52 -10.59
C GLU A 29 10.68 7.64 -9.20
N LEU A 30 10.91 6.67 -8.31
CA LEU A 30 10.44 6.66 -6.92
C LEU A 30 11.52 7.13 -5.93
N ASP A 31 12.64 7.68 -6.39
CA ASP A 31 13.63 8.27 -5.49
C ASP A 31 13.01 9.40 -4.66
N GLY A 32 13.13 9.30 -3.34
CA GLY A 32 12.48 10.20 -2.39
C GLY A 32 10.99 9.91 -2.09
N LEU A 33 10.44 8.76 -2.53
CA LEU A 33 9.09 8.34 -2.16
C LEU A 33 8.94 8.24 -0.63
N VAL A 34 7.92 8.93 -0.10
CA VAL A 34 7.52 8.85 1.31
C VAL A 34 6.19 8.13 1.40
N VAL A 35 6.10 7.15 2.30
CA VAL A 35 4.87 6.41 2.60
C VAL A 35 4.50 6.56 4.06
N GLN A 36 3.21 6.53 4.35
CA GLN A 36 2.70 6.54 5.72
C GLN A 36 2.20 5.15 6.09
N MET A 37 2.72 4.61 7.20
CA MET A 37 2.25 3.35 7.76
C MET A 37 0.92 3.56 8.48
N PRO A 38 -0.03 2.61 8.40
CA PRO A 38 -1.24 2.63 9.23
C PRO A 38 -0.90 2.32 10.69
N GLU A 39 -1.86 2.56 11.59
CA GLU A 39 -1.65 2.38 13.03
C GLU A 39 -1.42 0.92 13.46
N SER A 40 -1.92 -0.05 12.68
CA SER A 40 -1.77 -1.49 12.93
C SER A 40 -1.77 -2.31 11.62
N GLN A 41 -1.20 -3.52 11.67
CA GLN A 41 -1.02 -4.45 10.53
C GLN A 41 -1.47 -5.90 10.85
N HIS A 42 -2.19 -6.09 11.96
CA HIS A 42 -2.58 -7.41 12.48
C HIS A 42 -3.73 -8.08 11.72
#